data_AF-A0A7M3ZVU5-F1
#
_entry.id   AF-A0A7M3ZVU5-F1
#
_cell.length_a   1.000
_cell.length_b   1.000
_cell.length_c   1.000
_cell.angle_alpha   90.00
_cell.angle_beta   90.00
_cell.angle_gamma   90.00
#
_symmetry.space_group_name_H-M   'P 1'
#
loop_
_entity.id
_entity.type
_entity.pdbx_description
1 polymer ?
#
loop_
_entity_poly.entity_id
_entity_poly.type
_entity_poly.pdbx_seq_one_letter_code
_entity_poly.pdbx_strand_id
1 'polypeptide(L)'
;MSRKLTSVVLVILLLCVVPSTATQAEETDTVSAFGDGFTEVVIATYLDDLDDPRDLEFHPGRANELWVANRATDTITIVHNTGLDNQTSELRVDSNRNHFLEEVSAISFGAYHPEFDYQWGSAQESRNTYNGQGDANDFMGPALWPSSLSHFARENQNTGNGLLGSHIDMLHESPYGVGIAHDVDNVYWYNDGYNGELVRYDFQADHDTGEHDHSDGIVQRYSDVQINHLMGVPGHMILDKDSGILYIADPAANRVLWVNTDDTSFTKTDIMNQAPEPLEEYSRIRGIEWGVLATGLNRPTGIALHEGQLFVSEYGNGQITAYDLAANGRSSTFLDEIQTSATTIMGLEFGPDGHLYYVDNGKDEVVRIDPYFDEDGDGVSDEVDNCPSVPNASQLDFDGDESGDACDEDDDNDGVQDVDDACQQGDLGWSSNVQVDHDTDGCRDVGEDMDDDNDGVYDFADMCATGALSWTSTKATDYDEDG
;
A
#
# COMPACT_ATOMS: atom_id res chain seq x y z
N MET A 1 44.38 -13.62 76.28
CA MET A 1 42.93 -13.47 76.55
C MET A 1 42.34 -12.56 75.49
N SER A 2 41.36 -13.09 74.77
CA SER A 2 40.66 -12.51 73.61
C SER A 2 39.95 -11.19 73.94
N ARG A 3 40.05 -10.20 73.05
CA ARG A 3 39.01 -9.18 72.85
C ARG A 3 38.96 -8.77 71.37
N LYS A 4 37.76 -8.94 70.81
CA LYS A 4 37.33 -8.60 69.45
C LYS A 4 37.42 -7.10 69.21
N LEU A 5 37.87 -6.68 68.02
CA LEU A 5 37.47 -5.41 67.42
C LEU A 5 36.83 -5.70 66.07
N THR A 6 35.56 -5.32 65.98
CA THR A 6 34.74 -5.20 64.79
C THR A 6 35.20 -3.97 64.01
N SER A 7 35.53 -4.13 62.73
CA SER A 7 35.67 -3.01 61.78
C SER A 7 34.67 -3.18 60.66
N VAL A 8 33.75 -2.21 60.59
CA VAL A 8 32.77 -1.99 59.53
C VAL A 8 33.52 -1.46 58.32
N VAL A 9 33.36 -2.10 57.15
CA VAL A 9 33.84 -1.57 55.87
C VAL A 9 32.65 -0.93 55.16
N LEU A 10 32.72 0.38 54.98
CA LEU A 10 31.78 1.20 54.23
C LEU A 10 32.09 1.05 52.74
N VAL A 11 31.15 0.50 51.96
CA VAL A 11 31.26 0.43 50.50
C VAL A 11 30.72 1.74 49.92
N ILE A 12 31.60 2.54 49.34
CA ILE A 12 31.23 3.72 48.56
C ILE A 12 31.03 3.25 47.12
N LEU A 13 29.78 3.26 46.66
CA LEU A 13 29.41 2.98 45.28
C LEU A 13 29.67 4.25 44.45
N LEU A 14 30.63 4.20 43.54
CA LEU A 14 30.92 5.27 42.59
C LEU A 14 29.92 5.14 41.43
N LEU A 15 28.93 6.03 41.36
CA LEU A 15 28.02 6.17 40.22
C LEU A 15 28.75 6.95 39.11
N CYS A 16 29.17 6.23 38.06
CA CYS A 16 29.58 6.86 36.80
C CYS A 16 28.32 7.27 36.04
N VAL A 17 28.09 8.58 35.91
CA VAL A 17 27.08 9.13 34.99
C VAL A 17 27.71 9.16 33.60
N VAL A 18 27.18 8.35 32.69
CA VAL A 18 27.51 8.41 31.26
C VAL A 18 26.60 9.47 30.63
N PRO A 19 27.11 10.45 29.87
CA PRO A 19 26.25 11.38 29.15
C PRO A 19 25.44 10.60 28.11
N SER A 20 24.12 10.63 28.24
CA SER A 20 23.21 10.27 27.16
C SER A 20 23.33 11.37 26.11
N THR A 21 23.99 11.07 25.00
CA THR A 21 23.73 11.76 23.75
C THR A 21 22.38 11.24 23.27
N ALA A 22 21.37 12.11 23.25
CA ALA A 22 20.19 11.87 22.45
C ALA A 22 20.67 11.61 21.02
N THR A 23 20.52 10.37 20.57
CA THR A 23 20.42 10.09 19.14
C THR A 23 19.20 10.87 18.68
N GLN A 24 19.43 11.86 17.83
CA GLN A 24 18.42 12.37 16.91
C GLN A 24 17.75 11.12 16.33
N ALA A 25 16.42 11.00 16.49
CA ALA A 25 15.68 10.02 15.70
C ALA A 25 16.08 10.30 14.25
N GLU A 26 16.61 9.29 13.55
CA GLU A 26 16.64 9.38 12.11
C GLU A 26 15.19 9.64 11.70
N GLU A 27 14.93 10.71 10.92
CA GLU A 27 13.72 10.77 10.11
C GLU A 27 13.63 9.41 9.42
N THR A 28 12.70 8.58 9.85
CA THR A 28 12.29 7.44 9.04
C THR A 28 11.63 8.08 7.85
N ASP A 29 12.31 8.10 6.70
CA ASP A 29 11.69 8.46 5.42
C ASP A 29 10.38 7.68 5.34
N THR A 30 9.26 8.39 5.45
CA THR A 30 7.93 7.79 5.44
C THR A 30 7.76 7.05 4.13
N VAL A 31 7.25 5.82 4.18
CA VAL A 31 6.85 5.13 2.95
C VAL A 31 5.64 5.88 2.44
N SER A 32 5.79 6.59 1.32
CA SER A 32 4.74 7.48 0.77
C SER A 32 3.39 6.77 0.59
N ALA A 33 3.42 5.48 0.23
CA ALA A 33 2.22 4.64 0.10
C ALA A 33 1.49 4.37 1.44
N PHE A 34 2.16 4.58 2.58
CA PHE A 34 1.63 4.39 3.92
C PHE A 34 1.32 5.71 4.65
N GLY A 35 2.06 6.78 4.34
CA GLY A 35 1.95 8.08 5.01
C GLY A 35 2.39 8.05 6.47
N ASP A 36 2.08 9.10 7.21
CA ASP A 36 2.16 9.13 8.69
C ASP A 36 0.94 8.44 9.33
N GLY A 37 -0.14 8.36 8.56
CA GLY A 37 -1.25 7.45 8.77
C GLY A 37 -2.05 7.29 7.47
N PHE A 38 -3.13 6.52 7.53
CA PHE A 38 -3.97 6.29 6.36
C PHE A 38 -5.43 6.06 6.74
N THR A 39 -6.29 6.20 5.75
CA THR A 39 -7.68 5.73 5.80
C THR A 39 -7.87 4.54 4.86
N GLU A 40 -8.75 3.62 5.24
CA GLU A 40 -9.11 2.46 4.42
C GLU A 40 -10.45 2.73 3.73
N VAL A 41 -10.44 2.74 2.40
CA VAL A 41 -11.62 2.96 1.57
C VAL A 41 -12.06 1.64 0.95
N VAL A 42 -13.24 1.15 1.31
CA VAL A 42 -13.81 -0.07 0.71
C VAL A 42 -14.27 0.25 -0.72
N ILE A 43 -13.63 -0.41 -1.68
CA ILE A 43 -13.84 -0.20 -3.11
C ILE A 43 -14.94 -1.12 -3.65
N ALA A 44 -14.89 -2.40 -3.32
CA ALA A 44 -15.86 -3.39 -3.77
C ALA A 44 -16.11 -4.41 -2.66
N THR A 45 -17.30 -5.00 -2.66
CA THR A 45 -17.74 -5.96 -1.64
C THR A 45 -18.47 -7.14 -2.27
N TYR A 46 -19.03 -8.03 -1.47
CA TYR A 46 -19.98 -9.05 -1.94
C TYR A 46 -21.19 -8.48 -2.71
N LEU A 47 -21.54 -7.19 -2.55
CA LEU A 47 -22.59 -6.54 -3.35
C LEU A 47 -22.19 -6.32 -4.81
N ASP A 48 -20.89 -6.39 -5.09
CA ASP A 48 -20.26 -6.30 -6.41
C ASP A 48 -19.87 -7.69 -6.94
N ASP A 49 -20.54 -8.73 -6.43
CA ASP A 49 -20.29 -10.14 -6.80
C ASP A 49 -18.90 -10.68 -6.40
N LEU A 50 -18.24 -10.08 -5.40
CA LEU A 50 -17.06 -10.68 -4.79
C LEU A 50 -17.45 -11.90 -3.93
N ASP A 51 -16.70 -13.00 -4.07
CA ASP A 51 -16.90 -14.24 -3.32
C ASP A 51 -15.58 -15.01 -3.24
N ASP A 52 -14.96 -15.01 -2.06
CA ASP A 52 -13.61 -15.51 -1.81
C ASP A 52 -12.59 -14.91 -2.81
N PRO A 53 -12.49 -13.56 -2.89
CA PRO A 53 -11.57 -12.89 -3.79
C PRO A 53 -10.13 -13.21 -3.37
N ARG A 54 -9.24 -13.36 -4.36
CA ARG A 54 -7.84 -13.74 -4.11
C ARG A 54 -6.83 -12.77 -4.66
N ASP A 55 -7.09 -12.25 -5.85
CA ASP A 55 -6.14 -11.42 -6.58
C ASP A 55 -6.84 -10.28 -7.29
N LEU A 56 -6.10 -9.20 -7.55
CA LEU A 56 -6.60 -8.03 -8.26
C LEU A 56 -5.53 -7.46 -9.19
N GLU A 57 -5.95 -6.84 -10.29
CA GLU A 57 -5.03 -6.11 -11.16
C GLU A 57 -5.76 -5.03 -11.95
N PHE A 58 -5.11 -3.90 -12.18
CA PHE A 58 -5.67 -2.85 -13.05
C PHE A 58 -5.42 -3.16 -14.52
N HIS A 59 -6.43 -2.91 -15.35
CA HIS A 59 -6.30 -3.10 -16.79
C HIS A 59 -5.27 -2.13 -17.39
N PRO A 60 -4.22 -2.58 -18.10
CA PRO A 60 -3.12 -1.71 -18.54
C PRO A 60 -3.54 -0.64 -19.57
N GLY A 61 -4.57 -0.94 -20.37
CA GLY A 61 -5.06 -0.06 -21.43
C GLY A 61 -6.29 0.79 -21.08
N ARG A 62 -6.90 0.62 -19.90
CA ARG A 62 -8.19 1.22 -19.55
C ARG A 62 -8.13 1.81 -18.15
N ALA A 63 -8.21 3.13 -18.08
CA ALA A 63 -8.06 3.86 -16.83
C ALA A 63 -9.12 3.46 -15.81
N ASN A 64 -8.69 3.23 -14.57
CA ASN A 64 -9.55 2.93 -13.42
C ASN A 64 -10.46 1.72 -13.66
N GLU A 65 -10.00 0.71 -14.40
CA GLU A 65 -10.71 -0.56 -14.55
C GLU A 65 -9.96 -1.64 -13.79
N LEU A 66 -10.52 -2.09 -12.67
CA LEU A 66 -9.94 -3.09 -11.79
C LEU A 66 -10.58 -4.46 -12.00
N TRP A 67 -9.77 -5.49 -12.16
CA TRP A 67 -10.21 -6.88 -12.33
C TRP A 67 -9.90 -7.64 -11.04
N VAL A 68 -10.89 -8.39 -10.52
CA VAL A 68 -10.77 -9.13 -9.26
C VAL A 68 -11.11 -10.59 -9.50
N ALA A 69 -10.21 -11.49 -9.10
CA ALA A 69 -10.36 -12.93 -9.26
C ALA A 69 -11.09 -13.56 -8.06
N ASN A 70 -12.27 -14.13 -8.31
CA ASN A 70 -13.13 -14.74 -7.29
C ASN A 70 -13.00 -16.26 -7.31
N ARG A 71 -12.39 -16.83 -6.27
CA ARG A 71 -12.14 -18.27 -6.19
C ARG A 71 -13.43 -19.07 -6.08
N ALA A 72 -14.36 -18.65 -5.23
CA ALA A 72 -15.52 -19.49 -4.89
C ALA A 72 -16.49 -19.68 -6.06
N THR A 73 -16.46 -18.77 -7.03
CA THR A 73 -17.38 -18.77 -8.18
C THR A 73 -16.69 -19.04 -9.51
N ASP A 74 -15.35 -19.07 -9.53
CA ASP A 74 -14.48 -19.18 -10.72
C ASP A 74 -14.68 -18.02 -11.70
N THR A 75 -14.92 -16.82 -11.18
CA THR A 75 -15.32 -15.65 -11.97
C THR A 75 -14.33 -14.51 -11.84
N ILE A 76 -14.50 -13.52 -12.71
CA ILE A 76 -13.84 -12.22 -12.58
C ILE A 76 -14.91 -11.14 -12.35
N THR A 77 -14.75 -10.34 -11.31
CA THR A 77 -15.49 -9.08 -11.15
C THR A 77 -14.67 -7.96 -11.76
N ILE A 78 -15.29 -7.13 -12.61
CA ILE A 78 -14.68 -5.93 -13.17
C ILE A 78 -15.32 -4.72 -12.51
N VAL A 79 -14.53 -3.92 -11.82
CA VAL A 79 -14.91 -2.61 -11.27
C VAL A 79 -14.46 -1.53 -12.25
N HIS A 80 -15.42 -0.76 -12.74
CA HIS A 80 -15.21 0.35 -13.67
C HIS A 80 -15.21 1.67 -12.92
N ASN A 81 -14.35 2.62 -13.34
CA ASN A 81 -14.16 3.90 -12.65
C ASN A 81 -13.84 3.70 -11.16
N THR A 82 -12.98 2.72 -10.87
CA THR A 82 -12.58 2.33 -9.51
C THR A 82 -12.18 3.55 -8.69
N GLY A 83 -12.78 3.71 -7.50
CA GLY A 83 -12.50 4.80 -6.58
C GLY A 83 -13.13 6.16 -6.94
N LEU A 84 -13.93 6.24 -8.00
CA LEU A 84 -14.59 7.49 -8.43
C LEU A 84 -16.10 7.49 -8.12
N ASP A 85 -16.72 8.67 -8.07
CA ASP A 85 -18.16 8.86 -7.79
C ASP A 85 -19.10 8.09 -8.74
N ASN A 86 -18.63 7.77 -9.95
CA ASN A 86 -19.38 7.04 -10.97
C ASN A 86 -18.94 5.56 -11.11
N GLN A 87 -18.38 4.98 -10.05
CA GLN A 87 -18.00 3.57 -10.01
C GLN A 87 -19.18 2.64 -10.31
N THR A 88 -18.92 1.59 -11.08
CA THR A 88 -19.89 0.50 -11.34
C THR A 88 -19.16 -0.84 -11.41
N SER A 89 -19.83 -1.95 -11.11
CA SER A 89 -19.26 -3.29 -11.21
C SER A 89 -20.01 -4.17 -12.23
N GLU A 90 -19.31 -5.13 -12.83
CA GLU A 90 -19.91 -6.21 -13.61
C GLU A 90 -19.21 -7.56 -13.35
N LEU A 91 -20.01 -8.63 -13.25
CA LEU A 91 -19.51 -9.99 -13.13
C LEU A 91 -19.31 -10.65 -14.51
N ARG A 92 -18.17 -11.30 -14.69
CA ARG A 92 -17.84 -12.11 -15.88
C ARG A 92 -17.78 -13.59 -15.54
N VAL A 93 -18.64 -14.36 -16.22
CA VAL A 93 -18.85 -15.79 -15.96
C VAL A 93 -18.67 -16.57 -17.26
N ASP A 94 -17.53 -17.23 -17.43
CA ASP A 94 -17.32 -18.12 -18.58
C ASP A 94 -18.05 -19.47 -18.38
N SER A 95 -18.54 -20.05 -19.47
CA SER A 95 -19.25 -21.34 -19.46
C SER A 95 -18.37 -22.54 -19.14
N ASN A 96 -17.06 -22.44 -19.37
CA ASN A 96 -16.07 -23.49 -19.12
C ASN A 96 -15.09 -23.10 -18.00
N ARG A 97 -15.44 -22.09 -17.19
CA ARG A 97 -14.66 -21.66 -16.03
C ARG A 97 -14.33 -22.78 -15.05
N ASN A 98 -15.17 -23.81 -14.98
CA ASN A 98 -14.94 -25.00 -14.16
C ASN A 98 -13.71 -25.82 -14.56
N HIS A 99 -13.08 -25.50 -15.69
CA HIS A 99 -11.79 -26.05 -16.09
C HIS A 99 -10.72 -24.95 -16.17
N PHE A 100 -11.03 -23.84 -16.84
CA PHE A 100 -10.03 -22.81 -17.16
C PHE A 100 -9.82 -21.75 -16.05
N LEU A 101 -10.75 -21.62 -15.10
CA LEU A 101 -10.67 -20.69 -13.94
C LEU A 101 -11.00 -21.38 -12.61
N GLU A 102 -11.00 -22.72 -12.55
CA GLU A 102 -11.43 -23.46 -11.37
C GLU A 102 -10.56 -23.10 -10.16
N GLU A 103 -11.18 -22.58 -9.11
CA GLU A 103 -10.51 -22.05 -7.92
C GLU A 103 -9.38 -21.06 -8.29
N VAL A 104 -9.68 -20.15 -9.22
CA VAL A 104 -8.75 -19.10 -9.68
C VAL A 104 -8.03 -18.45 -8.49
N SER A 105 -6.72 -18.37 -8.59
CA SER A 105 -5.84 -17.98 -7.48
C SER A 105 -5.02 -16.73 -7.75
N ALA A 106 -4.69 -16.48 -9.02
CA ALA A 106 -3.94 -15.33 -9.45
C ALA A 106 -4.26 -14.97 -10.91
N ILE A 107 -4.12 -13.70 -11.25
CA ILE A 107 -4.21 -13.17 -12.61
C ILE A 107 -2.98 -12.31 -12.91
N SER A 108 -2.62 -12.20 -14.19
CA SER A 108 -1.58 -11.26 -14.63
C SER A 108 -1.88 -10.76 -16.03
N PHE A 109 -2.00 -9.45 -16.20
CA PHE A 109 -2.13 -8.83 -17.50
C PHE A 109 -0.82 -8.89 -18.28
N GLY A 110 -0.95 -9.22 -19.56
CA GLY A 110 0.15 -9.39 -20.48
C GLY A 110 0.22 -8.33 -21.57
N ALA A 111 0.54 -8.77 -22.78
CA ALA A 111 0.75 -7.87 -23.91
C ALA A 111 -0.55 -7.42 -24.56
N TYR A 112 -0.48 -6.26 -25.23
CA TYR A 112 -1.56 -5.79 -26.10
C TYR A 112 -1.68 -6.69 -27.35
N HIS A 113 -2.91 -7.08 -27.67
CA HIS A 113 -3.29 -7.81 -28.87
C HIS A 113 -4.35 -7.03 -29.68
N PRO A 114 -4.18 -6.85 -31.01
CA PRO A 114 -5.09 -6.05 -31.82
C PRO A 114 -6.56 -6.50 -31.82
N GLU A 115 -6.82 -7.79 -31.60
CA GLU A 115 -8.17 -8.35 -31.53
C GLU A 115 -8.71 -8.43 -30.09
N PHE A 116 -7.83 -8.75 -29.13
CA PHE A 116 -8.22 -9.11 -27.78
C PHE A 116 -8.03 -7.99 -26.76
N ASP A 117 -7.66 -6.80 -27.21
CA ASP A 117 -7.21 -5.67 -26.38
C ASP A 117 -5.92 -6.00 -25.64
N TYR A 118 -5.96 -6.49 -24.41
CA TYR A 118 -4.80 -7.08 -23.75
C TYR A 118 -5.06 -8.56 -23.54
N GLN A 119 -4.02 -9.36 -23.56
CA GLN A 119 -4.10 -10.75 -23.12
C GLN A 119 -3.78 -10.81 -21.63
N TRP A 120 -4.31 -11.78 -20.91
CA TRP A 120 -3.99 -12.00 -19.50
C TRP A 120 -3.96 -13.48 -19.18
N GLY A 121 -3.07 -13.85 -18.27
CA GLY A 121 -2.92 -15.21 -17.77
C GLY A 121 -3.67 -15.39 -16.46
N SER A 122 -4.09 -16.62 -16.17
CA SER A 122 -4.60 -17.00 -14.84
C SER A 122 -3.97 -18.27 -14.31
N ALA A 123 -3.90 -18.35 -12.98
CA ALA A 123 -3.58 -19.55 -12.23
C ALA A 123 -4.80 -20.09 -11.49
N GLN A 124 -4.83 -21.41 -11.28
CA GLN A 124 -5.98 -22.16 -10.80
C GLN A 124 -5.51 -23.11 -9.71
N GLU A 125 -6.01 -22.95 -8.48
CA GLU A 125 -5.61 -23.79 -7.36
C GLU A 125 -6.35 -25.15 -7.35
N SER A 126 -6.41 -25.81 -8.50
CA SER A 126 -7.20 -27.02 -8.70
C SER A 126 -6.38 -28.20 -9.27
N ARG A 127 -6.93 -29.41 -9.12
CA ARG A 127 -6.51 -30.64 -9.81
C ARG A 127 -7.43 -31.04 -10.96
N ASN A 128 -8.20 -30.09 -11.47
CA ASN A 128 -9.25 -30.27 -12.48
C ASN A 128 -10.34 -31.22 -12.00
N THR A 129 -11.19 -30.75 -11.08
CA THR A 129 -12.34 -31.54 -10.61
C THR A 129 -13.64 -31.15 -11.29
N TYR A 130 -13.59 -30.15 -12.19
CA TYR A 130 -14.76 -29.57 -12.83
C TYR A 130 -15.77 -29.05 -11.80
N ASN A 131 -15.29 -28.34 -10.78
CA ASN A 131 -16.05 -27.88 -9.61
C ASN A 131 -16.68 -29.04 -8.83
N GLY A 132 -15.90 -30.11 -8.63
CA GLY A 132 -16.36 -31.34 -7.97
C GLY A 132 -17.32 -32.20 -8.79
N GLN A 133 -17.48 -31.95 -10.09
CA GLN A 133 -18.31 -32.78 -10.98
C GLN A 133 -17.62 -34.10 -11.36
N GLY A 134 -16.31 -34.21 -11.19
CA GLY A 134 -15.52 -35.40 -11.49
C GLY A 134 -14.39 -35.67 -10.49
N ASP A 135 -13.78 -36.84 -10.63
CA ASP A 135 -12.52 -37.13 -9.94
C ASP A 135 -11.40 -36.27 -10.53
N ALA A 136 -10.46 -35.82 -9.68
CA ALA A 136 -9.28 -35.10 -10.11
C ALA A 136 -8.50 -35.88 -11.17
N ASN A 137 -8.11 -35.21 -12.25
CA ASN A 137 -7.37 -35.80 -13.37
C ASN A 137 -5.98 -35.17 -13.58
N ASP A 138 -5.59 -34.19 -12.75
CA ASP A 138 -4.29 -33.50 -12.77
C ASP A 138 -4.01 -32.75 -14.09
N PHE A 139 -5.04 -32.48 -14.88
CA PHE A 139 -4.96 -31.77 -16.15
C PHE A 139 -5.31 -30.30 -15.91
N MET A 140 -4.36 -29.57 -15.30
CA MET A 140 -4.43 -28.13 -15.04
C MET A 140 -3.08 -27.47 -15.36
N GLY A 141 -3.11 -26.17 -15.59
CA GLY A 141 -1.97 -25.28 -15.74
C GLY A 141 -2.49 -23.89 -16.11
N PRO A 142 -1.63 -22.94 -16.49
CA PRO A 142 -2.08 -21.58 -16.80
C PRO A 142 -3.01 -21.55 -18.01
N ALA A 143 -3.99 -20.66 -17.95
CA ALA A 143 -4.89 -20.35 -19.06
C ALA A 143 -4.69 -18.90 -19.52
N LEU A 144 -4.75 -18.69 -20.84
CA LEU A 144 -4.62 -17.39 -21.49
C LEU A 144 -5.99 -16.89 -21.95
N TRP A 145 -6.22 -15.59 -21.80
CA TRP A 145 -7.53 -14.98 -21.96
C TRP A 145 -7.45 -13.64 -22.69
N PRO A 146 -8.53 -13.24 -23.39
CA PRO A 146 -8.68 -11.88 -23.89
C PRO A 146 -9.16 -10.95 -22.77
N SER A 147 -8.77 -9.69 -22.77
CA SER A 147 -9.33 -8.67 -21.87
C SER A 147 -10.49 -7.91 -22.50
N SER A 148 -10.59 -7.96 -23.83
CA SER A 148 -11.67 -7.32 -24.57
C SER A 148 -13.04 -7.77 -24.08
N LEU A 149 -13.85 -6.78 -23.69
CA LEU A 149 -15.16 -7.00 -23.09
C LEU A 149 -16.18 -7.66 -24.03
N SER A 150 -15.92 -7.65 -25.34
CA SER A 150 -16.74 -8.36 -26.34
C SER A 150 -16.39 -9.83 -26.49
N HIS A 151 -15.20 -10.26 -26.05
CA HIS A 151 -14.72 -11.65 -26.18
C HIS A 151 -14.82 -12.39 -24.83
N PHE A 152 -14.23 -11.81 -23.78
CA PHE A 152 -14.13 -12.47 -22.48
C PHE A 152 -15.49 -12.73 -21.82
N ALA A 153 -15.75 -14.01 -21.51
CA ALA A 153 -17.01 -14.53 -21.01
C ALA A 153 -18.22 -14.12 -21.89
N ARG A 154 -18.01 -14.02 -23.21
CA ARG A 154 -19.04 -13.67 -24.20
C ARG A 154 -19.03 -14.59 -25.41
N GLU A 155 -17.85 -14.96 -25.90
CA GLU A 155 -17.73 -15.86 -27.06
C GLU A 155 -17.79 -17.33 -26.65
N ASN A 156 -18.36 -18.16 -27.53
CA ASN A 156 -18.43 -19.63 -27.39
C ASN A 156 -19.05 -20.15 -26.08
N GLN A 157 -19.97 -19.37 -25.51
CA GLN A 157 -20.66 -19.68 -24.26
C GLN A 157 -21.75 -20.74 -24.47
N ASN A 158 -21.42 -22.03 -24.27
CA ASN A 158 -22.35 -23.17 -24.40
C ASN A 158 -23.13 -23.20 -25.74
N THR A 159 -22.52 -22.79 -26.84
CA THR A 159 -23.19 -22.60 -28.14
C THR A 159 -23.41 -23.92 -28.91
N GLY A 160 -22.80 -25.03 -28.47
CA GLY A 160 -22.88 -26.34 -29.12
C GLY A 160 -22.05 -26.46 -30.40
N ASN A 161 -21.13 -25.51 -30.64
CA ASN A 161 -20.19 -25.52 -31.77
C ASN A 161 -18.92 -26.37 -31.52
N GLY A 162 -18.72 -26.84 -30.30
CA GLY A 162 -17.53 -27.61 -29.89
C GLY A 162 -16.39 -26.77 -29.33
N LEU A 163 -16.54 -25.43 -29.28
CA LEU A 163 -15.58 -24.51 -28.69
C LEU A 163 -15.85 -24.36 -27.18
N LEU A 164 -14.79 -24.19 -26.40
CA LEU A 164 -14.81 -24.21 -24.93
C LEU A 164 -14.67 -22.80 -24.32
N GLY A 165 -15.65 -21.93 -24.60
CA GLY A 165 -15.73 -20.61 -23.97
C GLY A 165 -14.73 -19.62 -24.57
N SER A 166 -14.34 -18.64 -23.77
CA SER A 166 -13.59 -17.46 -24.25
C SER A 166 -12.09 -17.51 -24.00
N HIS A 167 -11.56 -18.56 -23.37
CA HIS A 167 -10.12 -18.75 -23.26
C HIS A 167 -9.49 -18.82 -24.66
N ILE A 168 -8.26 -18.35 -24.80
CA ILE A 168 -7.55 -18.34 -26.09
C ILE A 168 -6.34 -19.28 -26.09
N ASP A 169 -5.92 -19.76 -24.92
CA ASP A 169 -4.94 -20.84 -24.80
C ASP A 169 -4.99 -21.48 -23.40
N MET A 170 -4.48 -22.69 -23.25
CA MET A 170 -4.20 -23.33 -21.96
C MET A 170 -3.14 -24.42 -22.14
N LEU A 171 -2.12 -24.37 -21.30
CA LEU A 171 -1.10 -25.42 -21.18
C LEU A 171 -1.26 -26.09 -19.82
N HIS A 172 -0.95 -27.39 -19.74
CA HIS A 172 -1.20 -28.20 -18.56
C HIS A 172 0.09 -28.47 -17.79
N GLU A 173 0.08 -29.46 -16.89
CA GLU A 173 1.20 -29.97 -16.07
C GLU A 173 1.44 -29.30 -14.72
N SER A 174 0.68 -28.28 -14.36
CA SER A 174 0.89 -27.56 -13.10
C SER A 174 -0.42 -27.38 -12.33
N PRO A 175 -1.00 -28.47 -11.77
CA PRO A 175 -2.10 -28.36 -10.83
C PRO A 175 -1.73 -27.54 -9.60
N TYR A 176 -2.75 -27.05 -8.90
CA TYR A 176 -2.56 -26.19 -7.73
C TYR A 176 -1.73 -24.94 -8.03
N GLY A 177 -1.99 -24.30 -9.18
CA GLY A 177 -1.39 -23.03 -9.50
C GLY A 177 -1.76 -21.96 -8.47
N VAL A 178 -0.76 -21.22 -7.98
CA VAL A 178 -0.98 -20.22 -6.91
C VAL A 178 -0.34 -18.86 -7.17
N GLY A 179 0.30 -18.67 -8.33
CA GLY A 179 0.88 -17.39 -8.73
C GLY A 179 1.25 -17.41 -10.21
N ILE A 180 1.05 -16.26 -10.86
CA ILE A 180 1.36 -16.05 -12.26
C ILE A 180 1.91 -14.63 -12.45
N ALA A 181 2.93 -14.46 -13.29
CA ALA A 181 3.45 -13.15 -13.66
C ALA A 181 3.78 -13.12 -15.15
N HIS A 182 3.34 -12.05 -15.82
CA HIS A 182 3.69 -11.81 -17.22
C HIS A 182 5.19 -11.57 -17.40
N ASP A 183 5.78 -12.28 -18.37
CA ASP A 183 7.15 -12.07 -18.83
C ASP A 183 7.12 -11.11 -20.04
N VAL A 184 6.79 -11.64 -21.22
CA VAL A 184 6.75 -10.92 -22.49
C VAL A 184 5.77 -11.61 -23.43
N ASP A 185 5.06 -10.86 -24.29
CA ASP A 185 4.10 -11.42 -25.25
C ASP A 185 3.15 -12.45 -24.59
N ASN A 186 3.12 -13.69 -25.08
CA ASN A 186 2.35 -14.81 -24.53
C ASN A 186 3.16 -15.69 -23.56
N VAL A 187 4.09 -15.10 -22.82
CA VAL A 187 4.94 -15.81 -21.88
C VAL A 187 4.63 -15.41 -20.46
N TYR A 188 4.48 -16.41 -19.59
CA TYR A 188 4.21 -16.24 -18.18
C TYR A 188 5.10 -17.14 -17.32
N TRP A 189 5.51 -16.60 -16.18
CA TRP A 189 6.01 -17.37 -15.05
C TRP A 189 4.85 -17.89 -14.23
N TYR A 190 4.97 -19.11 -13.72
CA TYR A 190 3.90 -19.83 -13.04
C TYR A 190 4.42 -20.64 -11.86
N ASN A 191 3.71 -20.58 -10.74
CA ASN A 191 4.02 -21.39 -9.56
C ASN A 191 3.20 -22.69 -9.59
N ASP A 192 3.86 -23.80 -9.90
CA ASP A 192 3.26 -25.14 -9.84
C ASP A 192 3.21 -25.63 -8.39
N GLY A 193 2.05 -25.52 -7.75
CA GLY A 193 1.86 -25.98 -6.37
C GLY A 193 1.88 -27.50 -6.22
N TYR A 194 1.64 -28.27 -7.29
CA TYR A 194 1.62 -29.74 -7.19
C TYR A 194 3.03 -30.32 -7.11
N ASN A 195 3.95 -29.89 -7.97
CA ASN A 195 5.35 -30.34 -7.92
C ASN A 195 6.26 -29.42 -7.10
N GLY A 196 5.78 -28.22 -6.72
CA GLY A 196 6.55 -27.23 -5.97
C GLY A 196 7.69 -26.63 -6.79
N GLU A 197 7.46 -26.41 -8.08
CA GLU A 197 8.46 -25.91 -9.04
C GLU A 197 8.02 -24.57 -9.64
N LEU A 198 8.97 -23.69 -9.91
CA LEU A 198 8.73 -22.57 -10.82
C LEU A 198 8.72 -23.08 -12.27
N VAL A 199 7.77 -22.61 -13.07
CA VAL A 199 7.62 -22.98 -14.47
C VAL A 199 7.51 -21.73 -15.32
N ARG A 200 8.15 -21.73 -16.49
CA ARG A 200 7.93 -20.71 -17.54
C ARG A 200 7.13 -21.36 -18.65
N TYR A 201 5.98 -20.77 -18.93
CA TYR A 201 5.08 -21.14 -20.01
C TYR A 201 5.18 -20.10 -21.11
N ASP A 202 5.32 -20.57 -22.34
CA ASP A 202 5.27 -19.75 -23.53
C ASP A 202 4.24 -20.39 -24.45
N PHE A 203 3.07 -19.75 -24.54
CA PHE A 203 1.93 -20.25 -25.32
C PHE A 203 2.16 -20.11 -26.82
N GLN A 204 3.26 -19.47 -27.27
CA GLN A 204 3.50 -19.19 -28.68
C GLN A 204 2.29 -18.48 -29.34
N ALA A 205 1.68 -19.07 -30.36
CA ALA A 205 0.51 -18.50 -31.01
C ALA A 205 -0.75 -18.93 -30.26
N ASP A 206 -1.58 -17.97 -29.85
CA ASP A 206 -2.90 -18.30 -29.31
C ASP A 206 -3.75 -19.00 -30.38
N HIS A 207 -4.69 -19.81 -29.91
CA HIS A 207 -5.54 -20.61 -30.79
C HIS A 207 -6.90 -19.96 -31.07
N ASP A 208 -7.09 -18.66 -30.81
CA ASP A 208 -8.40 -17.98 -30.83
C ASP A 208 -9.39 -18.56 -29.79
N THR A 209 -10.56 -17.95 -29.62
CA THR A 209 -11.45 -18.25 -28.50
C THR A 209 -12.03 -19.67 -28.56
N GLY A 210 -11.75 -20.46 -27.52
CA GLY A 210 -12.38 -21.75 -27.26
C GLY A 210 -11.90 -22.92 -28.12
N GLU A 211 -10.86 -22.74 -28.94
CA GLU A 211 -10.18 -23.86 -29.63
C GLU A 211 -9.32 -24.68 -28.64
N HIS A 212 -8.52 -25.65 -29.15
CA HIS A 212 -7.80 -26.62 -28.30
C HIS A 212 -6.38 -26.94 -28.76
N ASP A 213 -5.89 -26.35 -29.86
CA ASP A 213 -4.57 -26.69 -30.38
C ASP A 213 -3.51 -25.76 -29.80
N HIS A 214 -2.79 -26.29 -28.81
CA HIS A 214 -1.66 -25.63 -28.13
C HIS A 214 -0.37 -26.45 -28.32
N SER A 215 -0.29 -27.19 -29.43
CA SER A 215 0.81 -28.14 -29.67
C SER A 215 2.16 -27.48 -29.95
N ASP A 216 2.19 -26.17 -30.17
CA ASP A 216 3.38 -25.34 -30.30
C ASP A 216 3.89 -24.79 -28.95
N GLY A 217 3.18 -25.04 -27.85
CA GLY A 217 3.56 -24.58 -26.51
C GLY A 217 4.96 -25.00 -26.09
N ILE A 218 5.62 -24.11 -25.34
CA ILE A 218 6.95 -24.31 -24.76
C ILE A 218 6.84 -24.25 -23.24
N VAL A 219 7.26 -25.33 -22.57
CA VAL A 219 7.21 -25.45 -21.11
C VAL A 219 8.60 -25.72 -20.54
N GLN A 220 9.03 -24.87 -19.60
CA GLN A 220 10.36 -24.94 -18.99
C GLN A 220 10.25 -25.00 -17.46
N ARG A 221 10.68 -26.11 -16.85
CA ARG A 221 10.58 -26.32 -15.39
C ARG A 221 11.88 -26.01 -14.68
N TYR A 222 11.86 -25.07 -13.73
CA TYR A 222 12.99 -24.59 -12.96
C TYR A 222 13.04 -25.24 -11.57
N SER A 223 13.46 -26.51 -11.55
CA SER A 223 13.36 -27.38 -10.36
C SER A 223 14.21 -26.98 -9.16
N ASP A 224 15.19 -26.10 -9.36
CA ASP A 224 16.02 -25.61 -8.26
C ASP A 224 15.31 -24.54 -7.43
N VAL A 225 14.33 -23.84 -8.03
CA VAL A 225 13.47 -22.87 -7.34
C VAL A 225 12.30 -23.63 -6.74
N GLN A 226 12.46 -24.07 -5.49
CA GLN A 226 11.42 -24.80 -4.76
C GLN A 226 10.50 -23.83 -4.03
N ILE A 227 9.21 -23.90 -4.37
CA ILE A 227 8.16 -23.07 -3.77
C ILE A 227 7.17 -24.01 -3.08
N ASN A 228 6.79 -23.69 -1.84
CA ASN A 228 5.92 -24.57 -1.07
C ASN A 228 4.47 -24.14 -1.26
N HIS A 229 3.61 -25.10 -1.56
CA HIS A 229 2.18 -24.85 -1.68
C HIS A 229 1.48 -24.87 -0.31
N LEU A 230 0.75 -23.81 0.00
CA LEU A 230 -0.19 -23.75 1.12
C LEU A 230 -1.61 -23.66 0.57
N MET A 231 -2.36 -24.77 0.61
CA MET A 231 -3.76 -24.80 0.16
C MET A 231 -4.57 -23.64 0.74
N GLY A 232 -5.22 -22.86 -0.12
CA GLY A 232 -6.08 -21.76 0.29
C GLY A 232 -5.39 -20.41 0.38
N VAL A 233 -4.05 -20.37 0.36
CA VAL A 233 -3.25 -19.17 0.63
C VAL A 233 -2.24 -19.02 -0.52
N PRO A 234 -2.65 -18.37 -1.63
CA PRO A 234 -1.82 -18.29 -2.82
C PRO A 234 -0.58 -17.41 -2.62
N GLY A 235 0.53 -17.81 -3.23
CA GLY A 235 1.77 -17.04 -3.24
C GLY A 235 1.93 -16.35 -4.59
N HIS A 236 1.58 -15.07 -4.63
CA HIS A 236 1.63 -14.26 -5.85
C HIS A 236 3.06 -13.91 -6.24
N MET A 237 3.21 -13.38 -7.46
CA MET A 237 4.50 -13.06 -8.03
C MET A 237 4.42 -11.84 -8.93
N ILE A 238 5.53 -11.13 -9.05
CA ILE A 238 5.63 -9.96 -9.91
C ILE A 238 7.03 -9.89 -10.54
N LEU A 239 7.09 -9.61 -11.84
CA LEU A 239 8.34 -9.44 -12.57
C LEU A 239 8.67 -7.96 -12.69
N ASP A 240 9.82 -7.56 -12.13
CA ASP A 240 10.42 -6.28 -12.48
C ASP A 240 11.08 -6.39 -13.86
N LYS A 241 10.40 -5.86 -14.87
CA LYS A 241 10.84 -5.88 -16.28
C LYS A 241 12.09 -5.05 -16.53
N ASP A 242 12.42 -4.08 -15.66
CA ASP A 242 13.62 -3.26 -15.81
C ASP A 242 14.87 -3.98 -15.32
N SER A 243 14.76 -4.74 -14.23
CA SER A 243 15.89 -5.49 -13.66
C SER A 243 15.96 -6.96 -14.09
N GLY A 244 14.90 -7.52 -14.65
CA GLY A 244 14.79 -8.94 -15.00
C GLY A 244 14.71 -9.84 -13.76
N ILE A 245 14.16 -9.33 -12.65
CA ILE A 245 14.02 -10.07 -11.40
C ILE A 245 12.54 -10.37 -11.14
N LEU A 246 12.24 -11.67 -11.05
CA LEU A 246 10.94 -12.16 -10.61
C LEU A 246 10.94 -12.30 -9.09
N TYR A 247 10.00 -11.63 -8.42
CA TYR A 247 9.75 -11.77 -6.99
C TYR A 247 8.57 -12.70 -6.74
N ILE A 248 8.68 -13.58 -5.76
CA ILE A 248 7.67 -14.60 -5.48
C ILE A 248 7.41 -14.68 -3.98
N ALA A 249 6.15 -14.52 -3.56
CA ALA A 249 5.72 -14.79 -2.20
C ALA A 249 5.60 -16.31 -1.98
N ASP A 250 6.23 -16.84 -0.92
CA ASP A 250 6.20 -18.27 -0.56
C ASP A 250 5.53 -18.43 0.82
N PRO A 251 4.18 -18.46 0.87
CA PRO A 251 3.42 -18.42 2.13
C PRO A 251 3.72 -19.61 3.04
N ALA A 252 3.95 -20.81 2.50
CA ALA A 252 4.26 -21.98 3.31
C ALA A 252 5.65 -21.93 3.96
N ALA A 253 6.57 -21.12 3.42
CA ALA A 253 7.92 -20.95 3.96
C ALA A 253 8.17 -19.58 4.62
N ASN A 254 7.16 -18.71 4.73
CA ASN A 254 7.27 -17.42 5.42
C ASN A 254 8.41 -16.55 4.88
N ARG A 255 8.51 -16.46 3.55
CA ARG A 255 9.60 -15.76 2.84
C ARG A 255 9.15 -15.21 1.49
N VAL A 256 9.97 -14.32 0.93
CA VAL A 256 9.92 -13.89 -0.46
C VAL A 256 11.19 -14.35 -1.17
N LEU A 257 11.04 -14.89 -2.38
CA LEU A 257 12.13 -15.30 -3.26
C LEU A 257 12.37 -14.25 -4.33
N TRP A 258 13.58 -14.23 -4.89
CA TRP A 258 13.91 -13.55 -6.13
C TRP A 258 14.54 -14.54 -7.11
N VAL A 259 14.24 -14.40 -8.40
CA VAL A 259 14.79 -15.23 -9.50
C VAL A 259 15.26 -14.32 -10.62
N ASN A 260 16.49 -14.51 -11.11
CA ASN A 260 17.02 -13.77 -12.25
C ASN A 260 16.54 -14.41 -13.56
N THR A 261 15.56 -13.80 -14.22
CA THR A 261 14.95 -14.32 -15.45
C THR A 261 15.86 -14.15 -16.67
N ASP A 262 16.83 -13.25 -16.59
CA ASP A 262 17.83 -12.98 -17.63
C ASP A 262 19.07 -13.88 -17.50
N ASP A 263 19.14 -14.72 -16.47
CA ASP A 263 20.25 -15.66 -16.31
C ASP A 263 20.25 -16.68 -17.45
N THR A 264 21.39 -16.78 -18.14
CA THR A 264 21.62 -17.74 -19.24
C THR A 264 22.66 -18.80 -18.89
N SER A 265 23.16 -18.81 -17.66
CA SER A 265 24.21 -19.71 -17.19
C SER A 265 23.70 -21.11 -16.78
N PHE A 266 22.38 -21.32 -16.83
CA PHE A 266 21.73 -22.57 -16.50
C PHE A 266 22.00 -23.69 -17.51
N THR A 267 21.68 -24.91 -17.09
CA THR A 267 21.63 -26.10 -17.93
C THR A 267 20.20 -26.42 -18.33
N LYS A 268 19.98 -26.73 -19.61
CA LYS A 268 18.68 -27.11 -20.17
C LYS A 268 18.70 -28.57 -20.62
N THR A 269 17.77 -29.36 -20.12
CA THR A 269 17.63 -30.79 -20.45
C THR A 269 16.28 -31.03 -21.11
N ASP A 270 16.29 -31.63 -22.31
CA ASP A 270 15.08 -32.11 -22.99
C ASP A 270 14.43 -33.22 -22.17
N ILE A 271 13.14 -33.06 -21.87
CA ILE A 271 12.29 -34.03 -21.18
C ILE A 271 11.00 -34.30 -21.96
N MET A 272 10.99 -34.15 -23.29
CA MET A 272 9.81 -34.37 -24.15
C MET A 272 9.19 -35.76 -23.99
N ASN A 273 9.98 -36.75 -23.58
CA ASN A 273 9.48 -38.09 -23.30
C ASN A 273 8.55 -38.20 -22.07
N GLN A 274 8.42 -37.11 -21.32
CA GLN A 274 7.55 -36.96 -20.13
C GLN A 274 6.38 -36.02 -20.38
N ALA A 275 6.29 -35.38 -21.55
CA ALA A 275 5.19 -34.47 -21.87
C ALA A 275 3.85 -35.24 -21.84
N PRO A 276 2.84 -34.77 -21.09
CA PRO A 276 1.51 -35.36 -21.00
C PRO A 276 0.61 -34.89 -22.14
N GLU A 277 1.02 -33.87 -22.88
CA GLU A 277 0.34 -33.32 -24.06
C GLU A 277 1.33 -33.04 -25.20
N PRO A 278 0.84 -32.85 -26.45
CA PRO A 278 1.68 -32.37 -27.54
C PRO A 278 2.25 -30.98 -27.23
N LEU A 279 3.56 -30.80 -27.36
CA LEU A 279 4.29 -29.55 -27.14
C LEU A 279 5.42 -29.43 -28.17
N GLU A 280 5.84 -28.21 -28.48
CA GLU A 280 7.07 -27.96 -29.27
C GLU A 280 8.30 -28.20 -28.41
N GLU A 281 8.24 -27.78 -27.14
CA GLU A 281 9.34 -27.96 -26.20
C GLU A 281 8.85 -28.27 -24.78
N TYR A 282 9.48 -29.27 -24.18
CA TYR A 282 9.38 -29.56 -22.77
C TYR A 282 10.76 -29.80 -22.19
N SER A 283 11.20 -28.90 -21.31
CA SER A 283 12.56 -28.90 -20.81
C SER A 283 12.65 -28.66 -19.31
N ARG A 284 13.72 -29.21 -18.71
CA ARG A 284 14.08 -28.97 -17.31
C ARG A 284 15.31 -28.08 -17.25
N ILE A 285 15.19 -27.01 -16.48
CA ILE A 285 16.22 -26.03 -16.23
C ILE A 285 16.83 -26.25 -14.84
N ARG A 286 18.17 -26.21 -14.77
CA ARG A 286 18.93 -26.28 -13.51
C ARG A 286 20.10 -25.32 -13.50
N GLY A 287 20.39 -24.74 -12.34
CA GLY A 287 21.46 -23.79 -12.11
C GLY A 287 21.08 -22.34 -12.42
N ILE A 288 19.78 -22.03 -12.50
CA ILE A 288 19.33 -20.63 -12.58
C ILE A 288 19.76 -19.88 -11.32
N GLU A 289 20.11 -18.61 -11.46
CA GLU A 289 20.41 -17.72 -10.36
C GLU A 289 19.12 -17.28 -9.63
N TRP A 290 19.03 -17.61 -8.34
CA TRP A 290 17.91 -17.25 -7.47
C TRP A 290 18.36 -17.12 -6.01
N GLY A 291 17.52 -16.53 -5.17
CA GLY A 291 17.78 -16.39 -3.74
C GLY A 291 16.54 -16.09 -2.91
N VAL A 292 16.75 -15.87 -1.61
CA VAL A 292 15.72 -15.42 -0.68
C VAL A 292 15.91 -13.92 -0.48
N LEU A 293 14.86 -13.15 -0.72
CA LEU A 293 14.85 -11.69 -0.56
C LEU A 293 14.56 -11.31 0.89
N ALA A 294 13.47 -11.85 1.45
CA ALA A 294 13.00 -11.54 2.80
C ALA A 294 12.53 -12.82 3.51
N THR A 295 12.59 -12.84 4.85
CA THR A 295 12.16 -13.97 5.70
C THR A 295 11.53 -13.45 6.98
N GLY A 296 10.69 -14.26 7.63
CA GLY A 296 10.10 -13.92 8.93
C GLY A 296 8.71 -13.32 8.81
N LEU A 297 8.22 -13.14 7.58
CA LEU A 297 6.86 -12.77 7.21
C LEU A 297 5.86 -13.85 7.67
N ASN A 298 4.61 -13.47 7.92
CA ASN A 298 3.54 -14.36 8.34
C ASN A 298 2.65 -14.73 7.17
N ARG A 299 3.04 -15.80 6.45
CA ARG A 299 2.36 -16.29 5.24
C ARG A 299 2.19 -15.19 4.20
N PRO A 300 3.30 -14.69 3.61
CA PRO A 300 3.21 -13.66 2.58
C PRO A 300 2.45 -14.16 1.36
N THR A 301 1.58 -13.32 0.79
CA THR A 301 0.67 -13.68 -0.31
C THR A 301 0.78 -12.71 -1.47
N GLY A 302 0.17 -11.53 -1.36
CA GLY A 302 0.17 -10.49 -2.39
C GLY A 302 1.51 -9.77 -2.43
N ILE A 303 1.88 -9.34 -3.64
CA ILE A 303 3.16 -8.71 -3.89
C ILE A 303 3.00 -7.65 -4.99
N ALA A 304 3.50 -6.44 -4.75
CA ALA A 304 3.41 -5.34 -5.71
C ALA A 304 4.71 -4.54 -5.74
N LEU A 305 5.00 -3.94 -6.89
CA LEU A 305 6.15 -3.07 -7.11
C LEU A 305 5.67 -1.65 -7.37
N HIS A 306 6.27 -0.68 -6.68
CA HIS A 306 6.00 0.73 -6.92
C HIS A 306 7.22 1.56 -6.58
N GLU A 307 7.64 2.44 -7.49
CA GLU A 307 8.76 3.37 -7.30
C GLU A 307 10.07 2.73 -6.78
N GLY A 308 10.37 1.49 -7.19
CA GLY A 308 11.58 0.76 -6.76
C GLY A 308 11.46 0.08 -5.39
N GLN A 309 10.30 0.16 -4.76
CA GLN A 309 9.96 -0.53 -3.52
C GLN A 309 9.13 -1.78 -3.81
N LEU A 310 9.26 -2.77 -2.93
CA LEU A 310 8.47 -4.00 -2.94
C LEU A 310 7.53 -4.02 -1.75
N PHE A 311 6.24 -4.21 -2.01
CA PHE A 311 5.20 -4.32 -1.01
C PHE A 311 4.72 -5.76 -0.93
N VAL A 312 4.58 -6.28 0.29
CA VAL A 312 4.20 -7.67 0.53
C VAL A 312 3.10 -7.72 1.57
N SER A 313 1.97 -8.32 1.24
CA SER A 313 0.89 -8.54 2.19
C SER A 313 1.09 -9.85 2.95
N GLU A 314 0.63 -9.87 4.19
CA GLU A 314 0.77 -11.00 5.09
C GLU A 314 -0.60 -11.55 5.50
N TYR A 315 -0.96 -12.69 4.92
CA TYR A 315 -2.25 -13.35 5.16
C TYR A 315 -2.47 -13.74 6.63
N GLY A 316 -1.39 -13.94 7.41
CA GLY A 316 -1.51 -14.47 8.77
C GLY A 316 -1.75 -13.43 9.87
N ASN A 317 -1.64 -12.14 9.58
CA ASN A 317 -1.73 -11.04 10.56
C ASN A 317 -2.38 -9.75 9.99
N GLY A 318 -2.62 -9.66 8.68
CA GLY A 318 -3.20 -8.46 8.07
C GLY A 318 -2.24 -7.28 7.99
N GLN A 319 -0.94 -7.56 7.93
CA GLN A 319 0.09 -6.54 7.75
C GLN A 319 0.46 -6.39 6.28
N ILE A 320 0.93 -5.20 5.92
CA ILE A 320 1.58 -4.95 4.63
C ILE A 320 2.95 -4.36 4.93
N THR A 321 3.98 -5.01 4.39
CA THR A 321 5.38 -4.67 4.66
C THR A 321 6.04 -4.12 3.40
N ALA A 322 6.72 -2.99 3.54
CA ALA A 322 7.44 -2.33 2.45
C ALA A 322 8.96 -2.54 2.57
N TYR A 323 9.59 -2.72 1.41
CA TYR A 323 11.02 -2.94 1.29
C TYR A 323 11.63 -2.05 0.21
N ASP A 324 12.79 -1.46 0.48
CA ASP A 324 13.63 -0.85 -0.54
C ASP A 324 14.43 -1.95 -1.25
N LEU A 325 14.38 -1.97 -2.57
CA LEU A 325 15.14 -2.92 -3.37
C LEU A 325 16.51 -2.34 -3.72
N ALA A 326 17.56 -3.11 -3.48
CA ALA A 326 18.88 -2.76 -3.99
C ALA A 326 18.83 -2.65 -5.52
N ALA A 327 19.68 -1.79 -6.11
CA ALA A 327 19.69 -1.54 -7.55
C ALA A 327 19.89 -2.79 -8.46
N ASN A 328 20.27 -3.93 -7.90
CA ASN A 328 20.37 -5.21 -8.64
C ASN A 328 19.16 -6.14 -8.44
N GLY A 329 18.16 -5.74 -7.65
CA GLY A 329 16.95 -6.49 -7.29
C GLY A 329 17.17 -7.73 -6.42
N ARG A 330 18.39 -8.01 -5.95
CA ARG A 330 18.75 -9.31 -5.33
C ARG A 330 18.82 -9.27 -3.81
N SER A 331 18.56 -8.10 -3.22
CA SER A 331 18.53 -7.89 -1.79
C SER A 331 17.61 -6.72 -1.49
N SER A 332 17.02 -6.72 -0.31
CA SER A 332 16.16 -5.63 0.14
C SER A 332 16.54 -5.14 1.53
N THR A 333 16.07 -3.94 1.85
CA THR A 333 16.10 -3.36 3.18
C THR A 333 14.66 -3.14 3.63
N PHE A 334 14.31 -3.58 4.84
CA PHE A 334 13.00 -3.25 5.43
C PHE A 334 12.87 -1.73 5.55
N LEU A 335 11.73 -1.18 5.12
CA LEU A 335 11.40 0.22 5.28
C LEU A 335 10.42 0.40 6.43
N ASP A 336 9.19 -0.07 6.23
CA ASP A 336 8.09 0.11 7.16
C ASP A 336 7.04 -1.01 7.05
N GLU A 337 6.15 -1.08 8.02
CA GLU A 337 5.05 -2.05 8.11
C GLU A 337 3.80 -1.39 8.68
N ILE A 338 2.68 -1.52 7.98
CA ILE A 338 1.37 -1.06 8.45
C ILE A 338 0.49 -2.22 8.90
N GLN A 339 -0.38 -1.94 9.87
CA GLN A 339 -1.46 -2.83 10.29
C GLN A 339 -2.78 -2.35 9.70
N THR A 340 -3.36 -3.15 8.80
CA THR A 340 -4.70 -2.90 8.25
C THR A 340 -5.80 -3.35 9.21
N SER A 341 -7.06 -3.02 8.91
CA SER A 341 -8.22 -3.63 9.58
C SER A 341 -8.53 -5.06 9.13
N ALA A 342 -7.91 -5.53 8.04
CA ALA A 342 -8.02 -6.90 7.57
C ALA A 342 -7.20 -7.86 8.44
N THR A 343 -7.55 -9.14 8.41
CA THR A 343 -6.76 -10.20 9.10
C THR A 343 -6.19 -11.23 8.14
N THR A 344 -6.69 -11.25 6.90
CA THR A 344 -6.32 -12.20 5.84
C THR A 344 -6.24 -11.45 4.52
N ILE A 345 -5.10 -10.80 4.29
CA ILE A 345 -4.85 -10.05 3.04
C ILE A 345 -4.32 -11.02 1.98
N MET A 346 -4.77 -10.85 0.73
CA MET A 346 -4.20 -11.53 -0.43
C MET A 346 -3.63 -10.53 -1.44
N GLY A 347 -4.07 -10.54 -2.70
CA GLY A 347 -3.51 -9.72 -3.77
C GLY A 347 -3.28 -8.26 -3.39
N LEU A 348 -2.21 -7.70 -3.94
CA LEU A 348 -1.82 -6.31 -3.82
C LEU A 348 -1.64 -5.73 -5.21
N GLU A 349 -2.07 -4.49 -5.41
CA GLU A 349 -1.86 -3.79 -6.67
C GLU A 349 -1.82 -2.28 -6.44
N PHE A 350 -0.97 -1.57 -7.17
CA PHE A 350 -1.01 -0.10 -7.18
C PHE A 350 -1.96 0.40 -8.27
N GLY A 351 -2.87 1.29 -7.87
CA GLY A 351 -3.79 1.92 -8.80
C GLY A 351 -3.15 3.03 -9.63
N PRO A 352 -3.80 3.45 -10.72
CA PRO A 352 -3.39 4.60 -11.51
C PRO A 352 -3.47 5.94 -10.76
N ASP A 353 -4.13 5.98 -9.60
CA ASP A 353 -4.15 7.10 -8.67
C ASP A 353 -2.93 7.14 -7.73
N GLY A 354 -2.05 6.13 -7.79
CA GLY A 354 -0.87 6.00 -6.95
C GLY A 354 -1.12 5.31 -5.61
N HIS A 355 -2.37 4.95 -5.31
CA HIS A 355 -2.71 4.29 -4.04
C HIS A 355 -2.50 2.79 -4.10
N LEU A 356 -2.24 2.20 -2.94
CA LEU A 356 -2.17 0.75 -2.76
C LEU A 356 -3.57 0.17 -2.54
N TYR A 357 -3.91 -0.86 -3.32
CA TYR A 357 -5.13 -1.64 -3.19
C TYR A 357 -4.79 -3.05 -2.73
N TYR A 358 -5.67 -3.64 -1.92
CA TYR A 358 -5.52 -5.00 -1.44
C TYR A 358 -6.85 -5.76 -1.38
N VAL A 359 -6.77 -7.09 -1.45
CA VAL A 359 -7.91 -7.97 -1.18
C VAL A 359 -8.01 -8.30 0.31
N ASP A 360 -9.10 -7.91 0.97
CA ASP A 360 -9.51 -8.48 2.27
C ASP A 360 -10.34 -9.74 2.01
N ASN A 361 -9.65 -10.88 1.89
CA ASN A 361 -10.28 -12.17 1.63
C ASN A 361 -11.23 -12.57 2.78
N GLY A 362 -11.02 -12.06 3.99
CA GLY A 362 -11.81 -12.43 5.17
C GLY A 362 -13.20 -11.80 5.20
N LYS A 363 -13.40 -10.72 4.41
CA LYS A 363 -14.66 -9.98 4.33
C LYS A 363 -15.27 -9.94 2.92
N ASP A 364 -14.63 -10.57 1.94
CA ASP A 364 -14.97 -10.46 0.52
C ASP A 364 -14.95 -8.99 0.05
N GLU A 365 -13.87 -8.26 0.36
CA GLU A 365 -13.70 -6.85 0.03
C GLU A 365 -12.42 -6.59 -0.77
N VAL A 366 -12.46 -5.57 -1.63
CA VAL A 366 -11.27 -4.86 -2.10
C VAL A 366 -11.20 -3.53 -1.39
N VAL A 367 -10.04 -3.19 -0.86
CA VAL A 367 -9.82 -1.99 -0.06
C VAL A 367 -8.66 -1.20 -0.65
N ARG A 368 -8.78 0.13 -0.65
CA ARG A 368 -7.71 1.07 -1.01
C ARG A 368 -7.18 1.76 0.24
N ILE A 369 -5.88 2.00 0.27
CA ILE A 369 -5.19 2.77 1.30
C ILE A 369 -5.00 4.20 0.80
N ASP A 370 -5.57 5.15 1.52
CA ASP A 370 -5.44 6.58 1.25
C ASP A 370 -4.55 7.18 2.36
N PRO A 371 -3.24 7.35 2.11
CA PRO A 371 -2.30 7.89 3.08
C PRO A 371 -2.53 9.39 3.31
N TYR A 372 -2.24 9.85 4.52
CA TYR A 372 -2.11 11.26 4.87
C TYR A 372 -0.76 11.51 5.55
N PHE A 373 -0.31 12.75 5.49
CA PHE A 373 0.97 13.21 6.03
C PHE A 373 0.72 14.19 7.18
N ASP A 374 1.64 14.23 8.13
CA ASP A 374 1.64 15.05 9.33
C ASP A 374 3.08 15.55 9.55
N GLU A 375 3.45 16.63 8.85
CA GLU A 375 4.83 17.12 8.77
C GLU A 375 5.39 17.52 10.16
N ASP A 376 4.53 17.99 11.06
CA ASP A 376 4.92 18.47 12.38
C ASP A 376 4.67 17.48 13.53
N GLY A 377 3.90 16.42 13.27
CA GLY A 377 3.67 15.29 14.16
C GLY A 377 2.71 15.58 15.31
N ASP A 378 1.79 16.52 15.15
CA ASP A 378 0.84 16.91 16.19
C ASP A 378 -0.44 16.05 16.23
N GLY A 379 -0.64 15.21 15.21
CA GLY A 379 -1.79 14.32 15.05
C GLY A 379 -2.94 14.88 14.21
N VAL A 380 -2.76 16.02 13.55
CA VAL A 380 -3.64 16.60 12.53
C VAL A 380 -2.94 16.46 11.18
N SER A 381 -3.63 15.95 10.16
CA SER A 381 -3.02 15.80 8.84
C SER A 381 -2.86 17.15 8.16
N ASP A 382 -1.76 17.36 7.42
CA ASP A 382 -1.41 18.61 6.72
C ASP A 382 -2.55 19.19 5.88
N GLU A 383 -3.41 18.33 5.30
CA GLU A 383 -4.54 18.76 4.47
C GLU A 383 -5.63 19.54 5.21
N VAL A 384 -5.72 19.37 6.53
CA VAL A 384 -6.73 20.02 7.40
C VAL A 384 -6.10 20.80 8.55
N ASP A 385 -4.77 20.89 8.57
CA ASP A 385 -4.01 21.58 9.59
C ASP A 385 -3.90 23.08 9.26
N ASN A 386 -4.32 23.94 10.19
CA ASN A 386 -4.16 25.39 10.09
C ASN A 386 -2.74 25.89 10.40
N CYS A 387 -1.84 25.01 10.86
CA CYS A 387 -0.41 25.25 11.00
C CYS A 387 0.46 24.03 10.59
N PRO A 388 0.51 23.63 9.31
CA PRO A 388 1.14 22.37 8.85
C PRO A 388 2.63 22.13 9.17
N SER A 389 3.31 23.10 9.79
CA SER A 389 4.73 23.00 10.14
C SER A 389 5.01 23.39 11.59
N VAL A 390 3.97 23.65 12.39
CA VAL A 390 4.07 24.12 13.78
C VAL A 390 3.03 23.40 14.64
N PRO A 391 3.47 22.46 15.51
CA PRO A 391 2.54 21.58 16.21
C PRO A 391 1.49 22.31 17.02
N ASN A 392 0.21 22.13 16.68
CA ASN A 392 -0.91 22.86 17.28
C ASN A 392 -2.24 22.06 17.33
N ALA A 393 -2.21 20.79 17.75
CA ALA A 393 -3.34 19.83 17.74
C ALA A 393 -4.72 20.30 18.24
N SER A 394 -4.82 21.45 18.93
CA SER A 394 -6.08 22.12 19.26
C SER A 394 -6.74 22.87 18.09
N GLN A 395 -5.99 23.17 17.03
CA GLN A 395 -6.42 23.89 15.82
C GLN A 395 -7.18 25.17 16.18
N LEU A 396 -6.62 25.94 17.12
CA LEU A 396 -7.16 27.25 17.48
C LEU A 396 -6.83 28.22 16.34
N ASP A 397 -7.78 29.11 16.09
CA ASP A 397 -7.79 30.12 15.03
C ASP A 397 -8.74 31.21 15.56
N PHE A 398 -8.18 32.17 16.30
CA PHE A 398 -8.94 33.13 17.09
C PHE A 398 -9.73 34.11 16.22
N ASP A 399 -9.12 34.57 15.13
CA ASP A 399 -9.70 35.56 14.22
C ASP A 399 -10.46 34.94 13.02
N GLY A 400 -10.26 33.65 12.74
CA GLY A 400 -10.91 32.89 11.69
C GLY A 400 -10.31 33.09 10.30
N ASP A 401 -9.02 33.37 10.19
CA ASP A 401 -8.33 33.66 8.92
C ASP A 401 -7.71 32.43 8.23
N GLU A 402 -7.88 31.24 8.84
CA GLU A 402 -7.32 29.93 8.45
C GLU A 402 -5.84 29.71 8.83
N SER A 403 -5.14 30.71 9.39
CA SER A 403 -3.89 30.53 10.11
C SER A 403 -4.19 30.19 11.57
N GLY A 404 -3.51 29.20 12.14
CA GLY A 404 -3.73 28.86 13.54
C GLY A 404 -2.94 29.74 14.50
N ASP A 405 -3.45 29.94 15.72
CA ASP A 405 -2.81 30.76 16.78
C ASP A 405 -1.34 30.39 17.07
N ALA A 406 -0.91 29.20 16.66
CA ALA A 406 0.46 28.73 16.87
C ALA A 406 1.45 29.22 15.79
N CYS A 407 0.96 29.54 14.60
CA CYS A 407 1.75 29.97 13.44
C CYS A 407 1.31 31.32 12.87
N ASP A 408 0.25 31.91 13.43
CA ASP A 408 -0.05 33.31 13.27
C ASP A 408 0.96 34.18 14.04
N GLU A 409 1.21 35.39 13.55
CA GLU A 409 1.99 36.41 14.26
C GLU A 409 1.10 37.53 14.84
N ASP A 410 -0.22 37.53 14.57
CA ASP A 410 -1.21 38.55 14.95
C ASP A 410 -2.59 37.89 15.15
N ASP A 411 -2.79 37.26 16.32
CA ASP A 411 -3.92 36.36 16.62
C ASP A 411 -5.32 37.04 16.50
N ASP A 412 -5.42 38.36 16.64
CA ASP A 412 -6.69 39.12 16.57
C ASP A 412 -6.80 40.07 15.36
N ASN A 413 -5.77 40.08 14.52
CA ASN A 413 -5.68 40.77 13.23
C ASN A 413 -5.86 42.30 13.35
N ASP A 414 -5.43 42.89 14.47
CA ASP A 414 -5.49 44.34 14.71
C ASP A 414 -4.30 45.11 14.09
N GLY A 415 -3.25 44.40 13.68
CA GLY A 415 -2.04 44.94 13.05
C GLY A 415 -0.84 45.13 13.99
N VAL A 416 -0.92 44.72 15.25
CA VAL A 416 0.19 44.57 16.20
C VAL A 416 0.57 43.09 16.25
N GLN A 417 1.88 42.78 16.27
CA GLN A 417 2.30 41.38 16.37
C GLN A 417 2.15 40.89 17.80
N ASP A 418 1.78 39.62 18.02
CA ASP A 418 1.58 39.02 19.34
C ASP A 418 2.74 39.25 20.32
N VAL A 419 3.96 39.33 19.80
CA VAL A 419 5.18 39.57 20.59
C VAL A 419 5.27 40.98 21.19
N ASP A 420 4.59 41.93 20.56
CA ASP A 420 4.49 43.33 20.94
C ASP A 420 3.06 43.69 21.42
N ASP A 421 2.13 42.73 21.41
CA ASP A 421 0.72 42.86 21.78
C ASP A 421 0.45 42.40 23.23
N ALA A 422 -0.16 43.26 24.05
CA ALA A 422 -0.56 42.96 25.42
C ALA A 422 -1.90 42.20 25.51
N CYS A 423 -2.70 42.27 24.44
CA CYS A 423 -4.01 41.67 24.28
C CYS A 423 -4.11 40.52 23.28
N GLN A 424 -3.08 40.14 22.52
CA GLN A 424 -2.92 38.95 21.63
C GLN A 424 -4.21 38.37 21.00
N GLN A 425 -5.11 37.83 21.84
CA GLN A 425 -6.45 37.38 21.47
C GLN A 425 -7.52 38.39 21.94
N GLY A 426 -7.53 39.59 21.35
CA GLY A 426 -8.36 40.72 21.72
C GLY A 426 -9.69 40.88 20.97
N ASP A 427 -10.24 42.09 20.95
CA ASP A 427 -11.45 42.43 20.21
C ASP A 427 -11.20 42.24 18.70
N LEU A 428 -12.08 41.53 17.97
CA LEU A 428 -11.90 41.39 16.51
C LEU A 428 -12.49 42.56 15.71
N GLY A 429 -11.88 42.83 14.54
CA GLY A 429 -12.46 43.71 13.52
C GLY A 429 -12.22 45.21 13.74
N TRP A 430 -11.14 45.55 14.44
CA TRP A 430 -10.58 46.89 14.49
C TRP A 430 -9.10 46.84 14.07
N SER A 431 -8.39 47.96 14.21
CA SER A 431 -6.95 47.96 13.97
C SER A 431 -6.28 48.96 14.89
N SER A 432 -5.17 48.57 15.51
CA SER A 432 -4.40 49.43 16.40
C SER A 432 -4.05 50.76 15.73
N ASN A 433 -4.33 51.84 16.46
CA ASN A 433 -3.84 53.17 16.17
C ASN A 433 -4.10 54.10 17.35
N VAL A 434 -3.31 55.17 17.43
CA VAL A 434 -3.32 56.24 18.46
C VAL A 434 -4.67 56.93 18.76
N GLN A 435 -5.77 56.56 18.10
CA GLN A 435 -7.12 57.08 18.39
C GLN A 435 -8.01 56.10 19.17
N VAL A 436 -7.69 54.80 19.14
CA VAL A 436 -8.50 53.71 19.72
C VAL A 436 -7.67 52.70 20.52
N ASP A 437 -6.36 52.90 20.52
CA ASP A 437 -5.31 52.23 21.28
C ASP A 437 -4.23 53.32 21.50
N HIS A 438 -4.31 54.01 22.65
CA HIS A 438 -3.59 55.26 22.90
C HIS A 438 -2.08 55.05 23.08
N ASP A 439 -1.69 53.96 23.73
CA ASP A 439 -0.30 53.62 23.99
C ASP A 439 0.31 52.65 22.97
N THR A 440 -0.50 52.11 22.06
CA THR A 440 -0.14 51.25 20.93
C THR A 440 0.39 49.88 21.36
N ASP A 441 -0.19 49.32 22.42
CA ASP A 441 0.17 48.00 22.92
C ASP A 441 -0.71 46.85 22.39
N GLY A 442 -1.61 47.13 21.43
CA GLY A 442 -2.49 46.12 20.84
C GLY A 442 -3.78 45.89 21.64
N CYS A 443 -3.92 46.50 22.82
CA CYS A 443 -5.18 46.50 23.55
C CYS A 443 -6.06 47.68 23.12
N ARG A 444 -7.31 47.39 22.73
CA ARG A 444 -8.28 48.45 22.47
C ARG A 444 -8.68 49.17 23.76
N ASP A 445 -8.47 50.49 23.80
CA ASP A 445 -8.89 51.41 24.89
C ASP A 445 -10.32 51.09 25.39
N VAL A 446 -11.21 50.74 24.44
CA VAL A 446 -12.59 50.37 24.73
C VAL A 446 -12.76 48.87 24.69
N GLY A 447 -12.73 48.24 25.87
CA GLY A 447 -13.26 46.90 26.10
C GLY A 447 -12.29 45.97 26.81
N GLU A 448 -11.00 46.11 26.50
CA GLU A 448 -9.95 45.18 26.93
C GLU A 448 -8.76 45.84 27.59
N ASP A 449 -8.44 47.08 27.24
CA ASP A 449 -7.46 47.87 27.99
C ASP A 449 -8.09 48.47 29.27
N MET A 450 -7.31 48.54 30.34
CA MET A 450 -7.68 49.18 31.61
C MET A 450 -6.70 50.28 32.05
N ASP A 451 -5.66 50.55 31.26
CA ASP A 451 -4.58 51.51 31.54
C ASP A 451 -4.12 52.13 30.21
N ASP A 452 -4.96 53.00 29.63
CA ASP A 452 -4.84 53.48 28.24
C ASP A 452 -3.47 54.15 27.93
N ASP A 453 -2.70 54.61 28.93
CA ASP A 453 -1.38 55.22 28.75
C ASP A 453 -0.18 54.43 29.33
N ASN A 454 -0.48 53.23 29.85
CA ASN A 454 0.43 52.24 30.43
C ASN A 454 1.40 52.80 31.49
N ASP A 455 0.95 53.77 32.29
CA ASP A 455 1.74 54.33 33.38
C ASP A 455 1.69 53.49 34.67
N GLY A 456 0.81 52.49 34.73
CA GLY A 456 0.60 51.59 35.86
C GLY A 456 -0.56 51.97 36.79
N VAL A 457 -1.38 52.96 36.43
CA VAL A 457 -2.59 53.39 37.15
C VAL A 457 -3.82 53.17 36.29
N TYR A 458 -4.67 52.20 36.66
CA TYR A 458 -5.90 51.93 35.92
C TYR A 458 -6.81 53.17 35.76
N ASP A 459 -7.47 53.30 34.61
CA ASP A 459 -8.26 54.48 34.20
C ASP A 459 -9.31 54.93 35.23
N PHE A 460 -9.88 53.98 35.98
CA PHE A 460 -10.90 54.29 36.99
C PHE A 460 -10.32 55.02 38.22
N ALA A 461 -9.01 54.93 38.42
CA ALA A 461 -8.25 55.55 39.49
C ALA A 461 -7.35 56.69 38.99
N ASP A 462 -7.17 56.81 37.68
CA ASP A 462 -6.37 57.83 36.99
C ASP A 462 -7.22 59.07 36.63
N MET A 463 -6.76 60.28 36.98
CA MET A 463 -7.39 61.55 36.59
C MET A 463 -6.99 62.01 35.17
N CYS A 464 -5.99 61.35 34.59
CA CYS A 464 -5.35 61.60 33.32
C CYS A 464 -5.31 60.38 32.38
N ALA A 465 -6.14 59.35 32.57
CA ALA A 465 -6.22 58.08 31.82
C ALA A 465 -5.58 57.98 30.41
N THR A 466 -5.77 58.97 29.53
CA THR A 466 -5.05 59.07 28.24
C THR A 466 -3.89 60.06 28.33
N GLY A 467 -2.95 59.78 29.23
CA GLY A 467 -1.91 60.69 29.65
C GLY A 467 -0.68 60.66 28.75
N ALA A 468 0.49 60.91 29.33
CA ALA A 468 1.72 60.98 28.56
C ALA A 468 2.35 59.59 28.43
N LEU A 469 2.65 59.12 27.23
CA LEU A 469 3.28 57.80 27.06
C LEU A 469 4.74 57.76 27.55
N SER A 470 5.25 56.55 27.79
CA SER A 470 6.66 56.26 28.16
C SER A 470 7.11 56.79 29.53
N TRP A 471 6.22 56.78 30.51
CA TRP A 471 6.58 56.97 31.92
C TRP A 471 5.84 55.96 32.80
N THR A 472 6.04 56.03 34.11
CA THR A 472 5.37 55.15 35.06
C THR A 472 5.03 55.97 36.29
N SER A 473 3.80 55.86 36.78
CA SER A 473 3.38 56.49 38.03
C SER A 473 4.16 55.86 39.20
N THR A 474 5.00 56.69 39.82
CA THR A 474 5.74 56.33 41.02
C THR A 474 5.78 57.53 41.95
N LYS A 475 6.02 57.33 43.24
CA LYS A 475 6.17 58.45 44.20
C LYS A 475 7.26 59.48 43.85
N ALA A 476 8.12 59.20 42.86
CA ALA A 476 9.17 60.11 42.38
C ALA A 476 8.77 60.89 41.11
N THR A 477 7.78 60.40 40.36
CA THR A 477 7.34 60.90 39.06
C THR A 477 5.91 61.43 39.10
N ASP A 478 5.05 60.78 39.87
CA ASP A 478 3.69 61.16 40.25
C ASP A 478 3.70 61.62 41.73
N TYR A 479 3.48 62.92 41.95
CA TYR A 479 3.52 63.49 43.30
C TYR A 479 2.15 63.52 43.98
N ASP A 480 1.08 63.48 43.19
CA ASP A 480 -0.32 63.52 43.59
C ASP A 480 -0.86 62.12 43.89
N GLU A 481 -0.24 61.10 43.29
CA GLU A 481 -0.72 59.71 43.22
C GLU A 481 -2.05 59.61 42.47
N ASP A 482 -2.21 60.41 41.39
CA ASP A 482 -3.44 60.52 40.59
C ASP A 482 -3.33 60.07 39.13
N GLY A 483 -2.18 59.52 38.72
CA GLY A 483 -1.83 59.29 37.31
C GLY A 483 -1.21 60.54 36.71
#